data_AF-A0A9D9CU69-F1
#
_entry.id   AF-A0A9D9CU69-F1
#
_cell.length_a   1.000
_cell.length_b   1.000
_cell.length_c   1.000
_cell.angle_alpha   90.00
_cell.angle_beta   90.00
_cell.angle_gamma   90.00
#
_symmetry.space_group_name_H-M   'P 1'
#
loop_
_entity.id
_entity.type
_entity.pdbx_description
1 polymer ?
#
loop_
_entity_poly.entity_id
_entity_poly.type
_entity_poly.pdbx_seq_one_letter_code
_entity_poly.pdbx_strand_id
1 'polypeptide(L)'
;GIIGKDNFSGDTLADVGELTVVVNLSSLLSDSYQINKVQIKDAYLNAVVDTLGRANWDIMASDSTEVAEEDTSSSAVKLALEKISVENLNVKYNDMPSRMLAALEKVDLNMKGDLDLSLTTLANIDELTVKAGKIGYADSSKLAANVENFNIEMSGKLSDAVSKIKSELGIEKVSVRQSGIPYLSEANVKADINVEADLDNNKYTFGQNNISLNEISASFDGFVQLIDTVIDMDIKLATPNIEFKHILSLIPAIYAKDFESIQTSGKVNLNAEAKGKMYGDVLPAFDVNLGISDAMFKYPDLPSALKDINVAINAKNDGGTADNITVDINKLGFNLAGNPFNITAKLKRLISDPDFAFSAKGLIDFQKISEVVHIDDAKLQGKLSADLDAAGLMSYVEKEQFDKFKVDGALGLSDFVLTMKDLEYNVEIGKANLDFTTQNVGLDANLKLGKSDLAVTGKLTHFLQYVLRSEEIQGELAVNSSYMNINELMGAPEEKELEEAPVTESESPLVIPNNIDFKMNVGMNKIIYDKIEIDNFKGNISLKNAVAKLNSLSANTMGGSFTASGE
;
A
#
# COMPACT_ATOMS: atom_id res chain seq x y z
N GLY A 1 -32.68 21.58 24.31
CA GLY A 1 -31.46 21.76 23.52
C GLY A 1 -30.58 22.91 24.00
N ILE A 2 -29.28 22.75 23.83
CA ILE A 2 -28.24 23.77 23.88
C ILE A 2 -28.05 24.30 22.46
N ILE A 3 -28.17 25.62 22.27
CA ILE A 3 -28.03 26.28 20.97
C ILE A 3 -26.70 27.04 20.90
N GLY A 4 -26.12 27.12 19.70
CA GLY A 4 -24.91 27.88 19.43
C GLY A 4 -25.09 29.39 19.61
N LYS A 5 -24.00 30.09 19.89
CA LYS A 5 -23.95 31.56 19.98
C LYS A 5 -23.41 32.20 18.69
N ASP A 6 -23.68 33.48 18.52
CA ASP A 6 -23.15 34.33 17.45
C ASP A 6 -23.32 33.72 16.05
N ASN A 7 -22.23 33.31 15.42
CA ASN A 7 -22.20 32.73 14.08
C ASN A 7 -22.88 31.35 13.98
N PHE A 8 -23.19 30.74 15.13
CA PHE A 8 -23.92 29.48 15.25
C PHE A 8 -25.34 29.68 15.79
N SER A 9 -25.86 30.91 15.81
CA SER A 9 -27.23 31.18 16.25
C SER A 9 -28.24 30.40 15.40
N GLY A 10 -29.07 29.59 16.06
CA GLY A 10 -30.04 28.71 15.41
C GLY A 10 -29.53 27.30 15.08
N ASP A 11 -28.24 27.02 15.28
CA ASP A 11 -27.69 25.66 15.27
C ASP A 11 -27.84 25.03 16.66
N THR A 12 -28.32 23.79 16.71
CA THR A 12 -28.50 23.04 17.96
C THR A 12 -27.24 22.22 18.22
N LEU A 13 -26.42 22.67 19.16
CA LEU A 13 -25.23 21.95 19.60
C LEU A 13 -25.60 20.60 20.22
N ALA A 14 -26.56 20.59 21.14
CA ALA A 14 -26.99 19.36 21.80
C ALA A 14 -28.49 19.39 22.08
N ASP A 15 -29.15 18.24 21.99
CA ASP A 15 -30.53 18.07 22.44
C ASP A 15 -30.69 16.73 23.14
N VAL A 16 -31.52 16.69 24.18
CA VAL A 16 -31.77 15.48 24.96
C VAL A 16 -33.29 15.34 25.09
N GLY A 17 -33.85 14.31 24.47
CA GLY A 17 -35.29 14.05 24.51
C GLY A 17 -35.76 13.68 25.92
N GLU A 18 -35.14 12.68 26.53
CA GLU A 18 -35.45 12.24 27.90
C GLU A 18 -34.19 12.09 28.74
N LEU A 19 -34.20 12.68 29.94
CA LEU A 19 -33.23 12.44 31.00
C LEU A 19 -33.96 11.91 32.24
N THR A 20 -33.71 10.66 32.59
CA THR A 20 -34.27 10.00 33.77
C THR A 20 -33.17 9.74 34.79
N VAL A 21 -33.35 10.26 36.01
CA VAL A 21 -32.46 10.06 37.15
C VAL A 21 -33.23 9.33 38.25
N VAL A 22 -32.73 8.18 38.68
CA VAL A 22 -33.31 7.40 39.78
C VAL A 22 -32.45 7.59 41.02
N VAL A 23 -33.05 8.13 42.08
CA VAL A 23 -32.41 8.37 43.37
C VAL A 23 -32.86 7.35 44.40
N ASN A 24 -31.96 7.00 45.32
CA ASN A 24 -32.31 6.17 46.46
C ASN A 24 -33.15 6.99 47.45
N LEU A 25 -34.40 6.57 47.68
CA LEU A 25 -35.34 7.31 48.52
C LEU A 25 -34.88 7.43 49.98
N SER A 26 -34.15 6.45 50.52
CA SER A 26 -33.62 6.52 51.89
C SER A 26 -32.46 7.50 52.03
N SER A 27 -31.73 7.77 50.94
CA SER A 27 -30.64 8.77 50.92
C SER A 27 -31.13 10.21 51.05
N LEU A 28 -32.40 10.47 50.71
CA LEU A 28 -33.04 11.79 50.86
C LEU A 28 -33.19 12.22 52.33
N LEU A 29 -33.06 11.29 53.28
CA LEU A 29 -33.10 11.54 54.72
C LEU A 29 -31.70 11.65 55.34
N SER A 30 -30.65 11.61 54.52
CA SER A 30 -29.24 11.71 54.94
C SER A 30 -28.58 12.96 54.36
N ASP A 31 -27.38 13.28 54.82
CA ASP A 31 -26.61 14.44 54.35
C ASP A 31 -26.01 14.24 52.93
N SER A 32 -26.18 13.07 52.32
CA SER A 32 -25.66 12.76 50.98
C SER A 32 -26.72 12.09 50.10
N TYR A 33 -27.03 12.70 48.96
CA TYR A 33 -27.90 12.14 47.93
C TYR A 33 -27.20 10.98 47.19
N GLN A 34 -27.90 9.86 46.99
CA GLN A 34 -27.42 8.73 46.18
C GLN A 34 -28.24 8.58 44.90
N ILE A 35 -27.53 8.58 43.76
CA ILE A 35 -28.11 8.37 42.44
C ILE A 35 -27.76 6.94 41.99
N ASN A 36 -28.77 6.10 41.77
CA ASN A 36 -28.57 4.69 41.38
C ASN A 36 -28.52 4.53 39.86
N LYS A 37 -29.32 5.31 39.12
CA LYS A 37 -29.43 5.16 37.66
C LYS A 37 -29.52 6.51 36.98
N VAL A 38 -28.76 6.64 35.90
CA VAL A 38 -28.93 7.73 34.92
C VAL A 38 -29.27 7.12 33.58
N GLN A 39 -30.32 7.65 32.96
CA GLN A 39 -30.76 7.24 31.64
C GLN A 39 -30.96 8.46 30.75
N ILE A 40 -30.37 8.41 29.56
CA ILE A 40 -30.52 9.40 28.49
C ILE A 40 -31.18 8.68 27.31
N LYS A 41 -32.21 9.28 26.71
CA LYS A 41 -32.87 8.74 25.52
C LYS A 41 -33.05 9.82 24.48
N ASP A 42 -32.92 9.42 23.21
CA ASP A 42 -33.14 10.27 22.05
C ASP A 42 -32.30 11.55 22.15
N ALA A 43 -30.99 11.36 22.30
CA ALA A 43 -30.04 12.46 22.40
C ALA A 43 -29.35 12.73 21.06
N TYR A 44 -29.04 13.99 20.83
CA TYR A 44 -28.36 14.48 19.64
C TYR A 44 -27.23 15.44 20.02
N LEU A 45 -26.08 15.30 19.39
CA LEU A 45 -24.94 16.20 19.52
C LEU A 45 -24.44 16.57 18.11
N ASN A 46 -24.33 17.86 17.82
CA ASN A 46 -23.81 18.41 16.57
C ASN A 46 -22.66 19.38 16.87
N ALA A 47 -21.43 18.88 16.83
CA ALA A 47 -20.23 19.67 16.99
C ALA A 47 -19.74 20.17 15.63
N VAL A 48 -19.60 21.49 15.48
CA VAL A 48 -19.21 22.12 14.21
C VAL A 48 -18.06 23.10 14.42
N VAL A 49 -17.03 22.97 13.59
CA VAL A 49 -15.99 23.99 13.38
C VAL A 49 -16.20 24.63 12.02
N ASP A 50 -16.43 25.95 12.00
CA ASP A 50 -16.68 26.67 10.75
C ASP A 50 -15.40 26.92 9.95
N THR A 51 -15.54 27.51 8.76
CA THR A 51 -14.42 27.80 7.84
C THR A 51 -13.36 28.74 8.42
N LEU A 52 -13.66 29.45 9.52
CA LEU A 52 -12.72 30.34 10.22
C LEU A 52 -12.08 29.67 11.44
N GLY A 53 -12.36 28.38 11.68
CA GLY A 53 -11.84 27.63 12.82
C GLY A 53 -12.60 27.87 14.12
N ARG A 54 -13.75 28.55 14.09
CA ARG A 54 -14.57 28.81 15.29
C ARG A 54 -15.44 27.60 15.57
N ALA A 55 -15.65 27.28 16.85
CA ALA A 55 -16.41 26.10 17.24
C ALA A 55 -17.76 26.46 17.86
N ASN A 56 -18.81 25.71 17.52
CA ASN A 56 -20.17 25.96 18.05
C ASN A 56 -20.35 25.58 19.53
N TRP A 57 -19.37 24.90 20.13
CA TRP A 57 -19.30 24.61 21.57
C TRP A 57 -18.55 25.67 22.38
N ASP A 58 -17.97 26.69 21.74
CA ASP A 58 -17.38 27.84 22.43
C ASP A 58 -18.49 28.82 22.86
N ILE A 59 -19.25 28.41 23.88
CA ILE A 59 -20.45 29.13 24.37
C ILE A 59 -20.25 29.79 25.74
N MET A 60 -19.10 29.62 26.39
CA MET A 60 -18.83 30.26 27.67
C MET A 60 -18.73 31.78 27.50
N ALA A 61 -19.29 32.52 28.46
CA ALA A 61 -19.01 33.95 28.57
C ALA A 61 -17.58 34.11 29.11
N SER A 62 -16.80 35.03 28.55
CA SER A 62 -15.52 35.41 29.15
C SER A 62 -15.78 36.03 30.52
N ASP A 63 -15.31 35.41 31.60
CA ASP A 63 -15.46 35.95 32.95
C ASP A 63 -14.76 37.32 33.05
N SER A 64 -15.53 38.38 33.25
CA SER A 64 -15.01 39.74 33.48
C SER A 64 -15.30 40.25 34.89
N THR A 65 -15.61 39.37 35.85
CA THR A 65 -15.84 39.71 37.25
C THR A 65 -15.13 38.70 38.15
N GLU A 66 -14.22 39.17 39.00
CA GLU A 66 -13.78 38.41 40.18
C GLU A 66 -15.02 38.04 40.99
N VAL A 67 -15.38 36.76 40.98
CA VAL A 67 -16.41 36.22 41.87
C VAL A 67 -15.76 36.11 43.24
N ALA A 68 -16.30 36.84 44.22
CA ALA A 68 -15.94 36.65 45.62
C ALA A 68 -16.18 35.17 45.99
N GLU A 69 -15.25 34.55 46.71
CA GLU A 69 -15.39 33.19 47.23
C GLU A 69 -16.68 33.10 48.05
N GLU A 70 -17.75 32.53 47.47
CA GLU A 70 -18.87 32.03 48.24
C GLU A 70 -18.46 30.67 48.83
N ASP A 71 -18.75 30.52 50.12
CA ASP A 71 -18.51 29.34 50.92
C ASP A 71 -19.42 28.19 50.40
N THR A 72 -18.96 27.44 49.40
CA THR A 72 -19.68 26.29 48.85
C THR A 72 -19.50 25.07 49.76
N SER A 73 -20.08 25.12 50.96
CA SER A 73 -20.39 23.89 51.70
C SER A 73 -21.67 23.27 51.10
N SER A 74 -21.64 22.89 49.81
CA SER A 74 -22.70 22.06 49.24
C SER A 74 -22.53 20.65 49.79
N SER A 75 -23.60 20.06 50.34
CA SER A 75 -23.68 18.64 50.68
C SER A 75 -23.07 17.80 49.54
N ALA A 76 -21.99 17.06 49.82
CA ALA A 76 -21.32 16.25 48.81
C ALA A 76 -22.32 15.23 48.23
N VAL A 77 -22.71 15.40 46.97
CA VAL A 77 -23.49 14.39 46.25
C VAL A 77 -22.60 13.16 46.11
N LYS A 78 -23.00 12.04 46.71
CA LYS A 78 -22.27 10.78 46.59
C LYS A 78 -22.87 9.98 45.43
N LEU A 79 -22.13 9.92 44.33
CA LEU A 79 -22.52 9.19 43.14
C LEU A 79 -22.18 7.71 43.32
N ALA A 80 -23.16 6.93 43.81
CA ALA A 80 -23.11 5.48 43.88
C ALA A 80 -23.94 4.88 42.73
N LEU A 81 -23.46 5.09 41.50
CA LEU A 81 -24.20 4.72 40.30
C LEU A 81 -24.14 3.19 40.09
N GLU A 82 -25.30 2.58 39.95
CA GLU A 82 -25.40 1.14 39.63
C GLU A 82 -25.59 0.91 38.12
N LYS A 83 -26.17 1.89 37.42
CA LYS A 83 -26.49 1.79 35.99
C LYS A 83 -26.43 3.12 35.26
N ILE A 84 -25.77 3.12 34.10
CA ILE A 84 -25.84 4.20 33.11
C ILE A 84 -26.37 3.60 31.82
N SER A 85 -27.38 4.24 31.22
CA SER A 85 -27.90 3.84 29.91
C SER A 85 -28.11 5.03 29.00
N VAL A 86 -27.63 4.94 27.78
CA VAL A 86 -27.91 5.87 26.68
C VAL A 86 -28.63 5.07 25.60
N GLU A 87 -29.79 5.54 25.16
CA GLU A 87 -30.57 4.92 24.10
C GLU A 87 -30.73 5.91 22.95
N ASN A 88 -30.44 5.47 21.72
CA ASN A 88 -30.58 6.26 20.51
C ASN A 88 -29.83 7.63 20.55
N LEU A 89 -28.56 7.62 20.93
CA LEU A 89 -27.68 8.79 20.80
C LEU A 89 -27.19 8.92 19.35
N ASN A 90 -27.22 10.14 18.84
CA ASN A 90 -26.68 10.50 17.54
C ASN A 90 -25.66 11.63 17.71
N VAL A 91 -24.45 11.44 17.19
CA VAL A 91 -23.36 12.42 17.27
C VAL A 91 -22.90 12.75 15.86
N LYS A 92 -22.74 14.03 15.57
CA LYS A 92 -22.13 14.53 14.35
C LYS A 92 -21.03 15.51 14.72
N TYR A 93 -19.88 15.34 14.08
CA TYR A 93 -18.78 16.27 14.12
C TYR A 93 -18.44 16.71 12.70
N ASN A 94 -18.31 18.01 12.48
CA ASN A 94 -17.99 18.59 11.18
C ASN A 94 -16.97 19.71 11.33
N ASP A 95 -15.73 19.45 10.91
CA ASP A 95 -14.67 20.44 10.83
C ASP A 95 -14.46 20.87 9.38
N MET A 96 -14.95 22.07 9.07
CA MET A 96 -14.89 22.62 7.72
C MET A 96 -13.45 22.92 7.24
N PRO A 97 -12.52 23.44 8.08
CA PRO A 97 -11.14 23.71 7.66
C PRO A 97 -10.39 22.46 7.17
N SER A 98 -10.50 21.34 7.90
CA SER A 98 -9.88 20.06 7.55
C SER A 98 -10.75 19.19 6.62
N ARG A 99 -11.99 19.64 6.33
CA ARG A 99 -13.04 18.88 5.63
C ARG A 99 -13.31 17.52 6.29
N MET A 100 -13.18 17.46 7.60
CA MET A 100 -13.39 16.25 8.40
C MET A 100 -14.84 16.14 8.83
N LEU A 101 -15.45 15.00 8.55
CA LEU A 101 -16.78 14.63 9.02
C LEU A 101 -16.69 13.31 9.76
N ALA A 102 -17.20 13.29 10.99
CA ALA A 102 -17.38 12.07 11.76
C ALA A 102 -18.83 12.00 12.26
N ALA A 103 -19.40 10.80 12.26
CA ALA A 103 -20.76 10.59 12.71
C ALA A 103 -20.90 9.26 13.44
N LEU A 104 -21.72 9.25 14.48
CA LEU A 104 -22.22 8.08 15.18
C LEU A 104 -23.74 8.13 15.14
N GLU A 105 -24.38 7.08 14.64
CA GLU A 105 -25.84 7.00 14.55
C GLU A 105 -26.36 5.81 15.34
N LYS A 106 -27.49 6.02 16.03
CA LYS A 106 -28.19 5.00 16.83
C LYS A 106 -27.25 4.31 17.83
N VAL A 107 -26.57 5.12 18.63
CA VAL A 107 -25.69 4.62 19.68
C VAL A 107 -26.53 4.25 20.90
N ASP A 108 -26.44 2.98 21.29
CA ASP A 108 -26.95 2.46 22.55
C ASP A 108 -25.76 2.09 23.44
N LEU A 109 -25.73 2.62 24.66
CA LEU A 109 -24.76 2.28 25.69
C LEU A 109 -25.50 1.78 26.90
N ASN A 110 -25.09 0.63 27.43
CA ASN A 110 -25.56 0.13 28.72
C ASN A 110 -24.35 -0.24 29.56
N MET A 111 -24.23 0.37 30.73
CA MET A 111 -23.20 0.07 31.70
C MET A 111 -23.87 -0.29 33.02
N LYS A 112 -23.43 -1.40 33.62
CA LYS A 112 -23.81 -1.83 34.96
C LYS A 112 -22.57 -2.18 35.76
N GLY A 113 -22.61 -1.86 37.04
CA GLY A 113 -21.51 -2.12 37.95
C GLY A 113 -21.64 -1.31 39.22
N ASP A 114 -20.60 -1.36 40.03
CA ASP A 114 -20.45 -0.45 41.17
C ASP A 114 -19.67 0.77 40.66
N LEU A 115 -20.36 1.82 40.24
CA LEU A 115 -19.73 3.00 39.64
C LEU A 115 -19.61 4.09 40.70
N ASP A 116 -18.58 4.00 41.53
CA ASP A 116 -18.21 5.07 42.45
C ASP A 116 -17.55 6.21 41.65
N LEU A 117 -18.26 7.32 41.46
CA LEU A 117 -17.68 8.50 40.80
C LEU A 117 -16.99 9.45 41.79
N SER A 118 -16.87 9.08 43.07
CA SER A 118 -16.14 9.86 44.07
C SER A 118 -14.65 9.50 44.07
N LEU A 119 -13.87 10.34 43.37
CA LEU A 119 -12.40 10.30 43.26
C LEU A 119 -11.81 9.02 42.63
N THR A 120 -11.44 9.17 41.36
CA THR A 120 -10.39 8.45 40.59
C THR A 120 -10.51 6.96 40.32
N THR A 121 -11.39 6.21 40.98
CA THR A 121 -11.55 4.76 40.73
C THR A 121 -12.82 4.46 39.95
N LEU A 122 -12.71 3.72 38.83
CA LEU A 122 -13.86 3.00 38.29
C LEU A 122 -13.99 1.69 39.08
N ALA A 123 -14.99 1.59 39.95
CA ALA A 123 -15.31 0.32 40.59
C ALA A 123 -16.04 -0.62 39.59
N ASN A 124 -16.02 -1.92 39.92
CA ASN A 124 -16.23 -3.07 39.02
C ASN A 124 -17.27 -2.87 37.90
N ILE A 125 -16.89 -3.17 36.66
CA ILE A 125 -17.81 -3.24 35.52
C ILE A 125 -18.31 -4.68 35.40
N ASP A 126 -19.54 -4.91 35.85
CA ASP A 126 -20.20 -6.20 35.65
C ASP A 126 -20.47 -6.42 34.15
N GLU A 127 -20.93 -5.37 33.47
CA GLU A 127 -21.32 -5.42 32.05
C GLU A 127 -21.26 -4.01 31.44
N LEU A 128 -20.57 -3.88 30.31
CA LEU A 128 -20.64 -2.71 29.43
C LEU A 128 -20.93 -3.18 28.01
N THR A 129 -22.07 -2.77 27.48
CA THR A 129 -22.44 -2.99 26.08
C THR A 129 -22.50 -1.67 25.35
N VAL A 130 -21.84 -1.58 24.20
CA VAL A 130 -21.98 -0.45 23.28
C VAL A 130 -22.40 -0.99 21.92
N LYS A 131 -23.47 -0.45 21.36
CA LYS A 131 -23.94 -0.74 20.01
C LYS A 131 -24.04 0.56 19.24
N ALA A 132 -23.68 0.53 17.97
CA ALA A 132 -23.89 1.65 17.07
C ALA A 132 -24.40 1.12 15.73
N GLY A 133 -25.49 1.70 15.24
CA GLY A 133 -26.03 1.34 13.93
C GLY A 133 -25.07 1.74 12.81
N LYS A 134 -24.46 2.93 12.91
CA LYS A 134 -23.48 3.41 11.93
C LYS A 134 -22.41 4.26 12.58
N ILE A 135 -21.17 4.09 12.12
CA ILE A 135 -20.03 4.97 12.39
C ILE A 135 -19.48 5.40 11.04
N GLY A 136 -19.40 6.70 10.80
CA GLY A 136 -18.88 7.27 9.57
C GLY A 136 -17.72 8.20 9.84
N TYR A 137 -16.71 8.17 8.96
CA TYR A 137 -15.59 9.09 8.96
C TYR A 137 -15.23 9.45 7.51
N ALA A 138 -14.92 10.72 7.25
CA ALA A 138 -14.30 11.16 6.00
C ALA A 138 -13.46 12.43 6.22
N ASP A 139 -12.40 12.61 5.44
CA ASP A 139 -11.54 13.81 5.55
C ASP A 139 -11.02 14.34 4.19
N SER A 140 -10.24 15.42 4.25
CA SER A 140 -9.61 16.05 3.08
C SER A 140 -8.56 15.20 2.37
N SER A 141 -8.01 14.17 3.00
CA SER A 141 -7.10 13.22 2.35
C SER A 141 -7.82 12.28 1.39
N LYS A 142 -9.16 12.34 1.33
CA LYS A 142 -10.05 11.38 0.64
C LYS A 142 -10.04 10.00 1.30
N LEU A 143 -9.70 9.93 2.59
CA LEU A 143 -9.99 8.78 3.42
C LEU A 143 -11.48 8.81 3.76
N ALA A 144 -12.15 7.68 3.62
CA ALA A 144 -13.51 7.48 4.09
C ALA A 144 -13.65 6.09 4.70
N ALA A 145 -14.18 6.02 5.92
CA ALA A 145 -14.46 4.78 6.62
C ALA A 145 -15.93 4.73 7.04
N ASN A 146 -16.54 3.55 6.91
CA ASN A 146 -17.90 3.30 7.37
C ASN A 146 -17.93 1.97 8.11
N VAL A 147 -18.59 1.96 9.27
CA VAL A 147 -18.88 0.76 10.07
C VAL A 147 -20.39 0.68 10.21
N GLU A 148 -20.97 -0.47 9.94
CA GLU A 148 -22.39 -0.76 10.16
C GLU A 148 -22.54 -1.89 11.17
N ASN A 149 -23.50 -1.71 12.09
CA ASN A 149 -23.83 -2.66 13.15
C ASN A 149 -22.61 -3.04 14.00
N PHE A 150 -21.97 -2.02 14.58
CA PHE A 150 -20.95 -2.21 15.60
C PHE A 150 -21.58 -2.68 16.90
N ASN A 151 -20.98 -3.68 17.53
CA ASN A 151 -21.27 -4.07 18.89
C ASN A 151 -19.96 -4.40 19.62
N ILE A 152 -19.93 -4.07 20.90
CA ILE A 152 -18.92 -4.56 21.83
C ILE A 152 -19.59 -4.85 23.17
N GLU A 153 -19.25 -5.99 23.74
CA GLU A 153 -19.60 -6.39 25.09
C GLU A 153 -18.31 -6.52 25.89
N MET A 154 -18.26 -5.87 27.05
CA MET A 154 -17.11 -5.86 27.94
C MET A 154 -17.53 -6.23 29.36
N SER A 155 -16.68 -6.98 30.04
CA SER A 155 -16.82 -7.25 31.46
C SER A 155 -15.43 -7.25 32.10
N GLY A 156 -15.35 -6.85 33.37
CA GLY A 156 -14.05 -6.79 34.00
C GLY A 156 -14.01 -6.15 35.37
N LYS A 157 -12.92 -6.44 36.07
CA LYS A 157 -12.58 -5.71 37.29
C LYS A 157 -11.66 -4.57 36.88
N LEU A 158 -12.12 -3.35 37.10
CA LEU A 158 -11.30 -2.17 36.98
C LEU A 158 -10.78 -1.79 38.38
N SER A 159 -9.51 -1.40 38.43
CA SER A 159 -8.91 -0.78 39.62
C SER A 159 -7.77 0.12 39.17
N ASP A 160 -7.34 1.02 40.06
CA ASP A 160 -6.23 1.95 39.80
C ASP A 160 -4.90 1.24 39.57
N ALA A 161 -4.74 0.02 40.09
CA ALA A 161 -3.50 -0.75 39.96
C ALA A 161 -3.57 -1.77 38.82
N VAL A 162 -4.56 -2.68 38.86
CA VAL A 162 -4.69 -3.77 37.88
C VAL A 162 -6.13 -3.90 37.41
N SER A 163 -6.31 -3.83 36.09
CA SER A 163 -7.59 -3.99 35.43
C SER A 163 -7.58 -5.23 34.54
N LYS A 164 -8.57 -6.11 34.69
CA LYS A 164 -8.74 -7.30 33.82
C LYS A 164 -10.02 -7.15 33.04
N ILE A 165 -9.90 -7.10 31.72
CA ILE A 165 -10.99 -6.81 30.79
C ILE A 165 -11.12 -7.97 29.82
N LYS A 166 -12.35 -8.46 29.68
CA LYS A 166 -12.77 -9.37 28.62
C LYS A 166 -13.70 -8.62 27.70
N SER A 167 -13.49 -8.72 26.40
CA SER A 167 -14.27 -8.03 25.39
C SER A 167 -14.61 -8.97 24.24
N GLU A 168 -15.84 -8.92 23.78
CA GLU A 168 -16.30 -9.52 22.52
C GLU A 168 -16.75 -8.37 21.63
N LEU A 169 -16.12 -8.23 20.46
CA LEU A 169 -16.42 -7.19 19.49
C LEU A 169 -16.95 -7.83 18.21
N GLY A 170 -18.01 -7.24 17.65
CA GLY A 170 -18.56 -7.61 16.37
C GLY A 170 -18.85 -6.38 15.49
N ILE A 171 -18.44 -6.45 14.24
CA ILE A 171 -18.80 -5.49 13.19
C ILE A 171 -19.34 -6.28 12.01
N GLU A 172 -20.56 -5.97 11.58
CA GLU A 172 -21.15 -6.65 10.43
C GLU A 172 -20.46 -6.24 9.13
N LYS A 173 -20.30 -4.93 8.92
CA LYS A 173 -19.67 -4.37 7.72
C LYS A 173 -18.72 -3.24 8.10
N VAL A 174 -17.46 -3.38 7.73
CA VAL A 174 -16.50 -2.27 7.68
C VAL A 174 -16.05 -2.03 6.24
N SER A 175 -16.06 -0.77 5.83
CA SER A 175 -15.59 -0.34 4.53
C SER A 175 -14.59 0.80 4.69
N VAL A 176 -13.47 0.73 3.99
CA VAL A 176 -12.43 1.76 3.97
C VAL A 176 -12.08 2.08 2.52
N ARG A 177 -12.15 3.37 2.18
CA ARG A 177 -11.78 3.91 0.87
C ARG A 177 -10.71 4.98 1.04
N GLN A 178 -9.68 4.93 0.21
CA GLN A 178 -8.67 5.98 0.12
C GLN A 178 -8.61 6.46 -1.33
N SER A 179 -8.79 7.76 -1.57
CA SER A 179 -8.72 8.35 -2.92
C SER A 179 -9.65 7.68 -3.94
N GLY A 180 -10.80 7.19 -3.48
CA GLY A 180 -11.79 6.47 -4.31
C GLY A 180 -11.53 4.97 -4.47
N ILE A 181 -10.36 4.47 -4.07
CA ILE A 181 -10.02 3.04 -4.12
C ILE A 181 -10.56 2.36 -2.86
N PRO A 182 -11.40 1.31 -2.98
CA PRO A 182 -11.85 0.52 -1.84
C PRO A 182 -10.76 -0.44 -1.38
N TYR A 183 -10.15 -0.17 -0.22
CA TYR A 183 -9.15 -1.04 0.40
C TYR A 183 -9.80 -2.16 1.22
N LEU A 184 -10.97 -1.89 1.79
CA LEU A 184 -11.80 -2.86 2.49
C LEU A 184 -13.26 -2.58 2.11
N SER A 185 -14.02 -3.61 1.75
CA SER A 185 -15.41 -3.47 1.32
C SER A 185 -16.29 -4.43 2.11
N GLU A 186 -17.20 -3.88 2.89
CA GLU A 186 -18.21 -4.62 3.66
C GLU A 186 -17.67 -5.84 4.42
N ALA A 187 -16.44 -5.73 4.94
CA ALA A 187 -15.80 -6.86 5.62
C ALA A 187 -16.41 -7.06 7.01
N ASN A 188 -16.51 -8.32 7.44
CA ASN A 188 -16.94 -8.68 8.77
C ASN A 188 -15.75 -8.68 9.74
N VAL A 189 -15.89 -8.13 10.94
CA VAL A 189 -14.85 -8.19 11.98
C VAL A 189 -15.42 -8.82 13.23
N LYS A 190 -14.66 -9.73 13.83
CA LYS A 190 -14.92 -10.24 15.19
C LYS A 190 -13.64 -10.22 15.99
N ALA A 191 -13.73 -9.94 17.29
CA ALA A 191 -12.58 -9.94 18.17
C ALA A 191 -12.96 -10.44 19.57
N ASP A 192 -12.26 -11.45 20.05
CA ASP A 192 -12.34 -11.96 21.43
C ASP A 192 -11.06 -11.57 22.15
N ILE A 193 -11.14 -10.56 23.00
CA ILE A 193 -9.99 -9.84 23.56
C ILE A 193 -10.00 -9.93 25.09
N ASN A 194 -8.95 -10.53 25.64
CA ASN A 194 -8.64 -10.62 27.05
C ASN A 194 -7.34 -9.83 27.32
N VAL A 195 -7.45 -8.78 28.11
CA VAL A 195 -6.33 -7.91 28.48
C VAL A 195 -6.27 -7.74 29.99
N GLU A 196 -5.06 -7.85 30.53
CA GLU A 196 -4.72 -7.41 31.87
C GLU A 196 -3.84 -6.16 31.76
N ALA A 197 -4.35 -5.03 32.24
CA ALA A 197 -3.64 -3.76 32.31
C ALA A 197 -3.15 -3.54 33.76
N ASP A 198 -1.84 -3.62 33.95
CA ASP A 198 -1.12 -3.18 35.15
C ASP A 198 -0.74 -1.72 34.95
N LEU A 199 -1.57 -0.84 35.52
CA LEU A 199 -1.49 0.61 35.33
C LEU A 199 -0.32 1.21 36.12
N ASP A 200 0.03 0.62 37.27
CA ASP A 200 1.20 1.03 38.07
C ASP A 200 2.50 0.86 37.27
N ASN A 201 2.57 -0.20 36.43
CA ASN A 201 3.74 -0.52 35.62
C ASN A 201 3.58 -0.19 34.13
N ASN A 202 2.46 0.44 33.72
CA ASN A 202 2.08 0.70 32.33
C ASN A 202 2.24 -0.54 31.42
N LYS A 203 1.85 -1.70 31.92
CA LYS A 203 2.00 -3.01 31.25
C LYS A 203 0.66 -3.59 30.87
N TYR A 204 0.53 -4.01 29.62
CA TYR A 204 -0.65 -4.64 29.05
C TYR A 204 -0.29 -6.06 28.65
N THR A 205 -0.90 -7.03 29.31
CA THR A 205 -0.71 -8.45 29.03
C THR A 205 -1.93 -8.98 28.28
N PHE A 206 -1.68 -9.54 27.11
CA PHE A 206 -2.63 -10.15 26.23
C PHE A 206 -2.66 -11.65 26.51
N GLY A 207 -3.82 -12.15 26.95
CA GLY A 207 -4.05 -13.60 27.03
C GLY A 207 -4.12 -14.21 25.63
N GLN A 208 -4.72 -15.39 25.51
CA GLN A 208 -5.05 -15.92 24.20
C GLN A 208 -6.23 -15.13 23.61
N ASN A 209 -5.94 -14.31 22.61
CA ASN A 209 -6.91 -13.46 21.92
C ASN A 209 -7.10 -13.93 20.49
N ASN A 210 -8.31 -13.75 19.96
CA ASN A 210 -8.63 -14.07 18.58
C ASN A 210 -9.20 -12.85 17.89
N ILE A 211 -8.80 -12.62 16.65
CA ILE A 211 -9.36 -11.60 15.77
C ILE A 211 -9.67 -12.29 14.45
N SER A 212 -10.84 -12.02 13.88
CA SER A 212 -11.15 -12.43 12.52
C SER A 212 -11.56 -11.24 11.65
N LEU A 213 -11.06 -11.25 10.42
CA LEU A 213 -11.51 -10.39 9.33
C LEU A 213 -12.06 -11.29 8.23
N ASN A 214 -13.37 -11.25 8.02
CA ASN A 214 -14.09 -12.27 7.27
C ASN A 214 -13.79 -13.67 7.86
N GLU A 215 -13.30 -14.58 7.01
CA GLU A 215 -12.90 -15.95 7.38
C GLU A 215 -11.41 -16.05 7.78
N ILE A 216 -10.66 -14.94 7.73
CA ILE A 216 -9.25 -14.92 8.12
C ILE A 216 -9.19 -14.73 9.63
N SER A 217 -8.72 -15.74 10.34
CA SER A 217 -8.55 -15.69 11.80
C SER A 217 -7.08 -15.66 12.18
N ALA A 218 -6.77 -14.81 13.17
CA ALA A 218 -5.47 -14.71 13.79
C ALA A 218 -5.63 -14.83 15.31
N SER A 219 -4.74 -15.59 15.94
CA SER A 219 -4.55 -15.56 17.39
C SER A 219 -3.36 -14.69 17.73
N PHE A 220 -3.44 -13.92 18.80
CA PHE A 220 -2.29 -13.22 19.35
C PHE A 220 -2.27 -13.29 20.88
N ASP A 221 -1.07 -13.29 21.45
CA ASP A 221 -0.82 -13.29 22.88
C ASP A 221 0.52 -12.58 23.16
N GLY A 222 0.75 -12.23 24.43
CA GLY A 222 2.00 -11.60 24.83
C GLY A 222 1.84 -10.41 25.78
N PHE A 223 2.79 -9.48 25.75
CA PHE A 223 2.66 -8.21 26.46
C PHE A 223 3.31 -7.04 25.72
N VAL A 224 2.85 -5.84 26.08
CA VAL A 224 3.50 -4.57 25.78
C VAL A 224 3.60 -3.77 27.07
N GLN A 225 4.75 -3.17 27.34
CA GLN A 225 4.99 -2.34 28.51
C GLN A 225 5.66 -1.03 28.11
N LEU A 226 5.12 0.09 28.59
CA LEU A 226 5.74 1.40 28.43
C LEU A 226 6.58 1.76 29.66
N ILE A 227 7.88 1.92 29.48
CA ILE A 227 8.85 2.29 30.51
C ILE A 227 9.47 3.62 30.09
N ASP A 228 8.95 4.73 30.62
CA ASP A 228 9.22 6.10 30.16
C ASP A 228 8.90 6.28 28.67
N THR A 229 9.93 6.23 27.81
CA THR A 229 9.83 6.32 26.35
C THR A 229 10.18 5.00 25.65
N VAL A 230 10.49 3.96 26.42
CA VAL A 230 10.88 2.64 25.93
C VAL A 230 9.65 1.74 25.91
N ILE A 231 9.43 1.05 24.79
CA ILE A 231 8.38 0.04 24.69
C ILE A 231 9.04 -1.34 24.78
N ASP A 232 8.81 -2.07 25.86
CA ASP A 232 9.22 -3.46 26.00
C ASP A 232 8.07 -4.38 25.58
N MET A 233 8.36 -5.43 24.81
CA MET A 233 7.33 -6.30 24.27
C MET A 233 7.79 -7.75 24.16
N ASP A 234 6.82 -8.67 24.19
CA ASP A 234 6.96 -10.07 23.78
C ASP A 234 5.58 -10.44 23.23
N ILE A 235 5.39 -10.32 21.91
CA ILE A 235 4.11 -10.52 21.23
C ILE A 235 4.27 -11.63 20.21
N LYS A 236 3.28 -12.51 20.14
CA LYS A 236 3.16 -13.55 19.11
C LYS A 236 1.84 -13.40 18.39
N LEU A 237 1.89 -13.61 17.09
CA LEU A 237 0.74 -13.70 16.21
C LEU A 237 0.87 -14.97 15.37
N ALA A 238 -0.21 -15.71 15.27
CA ALA A 238 -0.28 -16.90 14.43
C ALA A 238 -1.62 -16.95 13.71
N THR A 239 -1.62 -17.35 12.45
CA THR A 239 -2.84 -17.57 11.67
C THR A 239 -3.01 -19.06 11.36
N PRO A 240 -3.75 -19.83 12.17
CA PRO A 240 -3.97 -21.24 11.88
C PRO A 240 -4.93 -21.41 10.70
N ASN A 241 -4.54 -22.25 9.72
CA ASN A 241 -5.43 -22.79 8.69
C ASN A 241 -6.11 -21.77 7.76
N ILE A 242 -5.41 -20.72 7.32
CA ILE A 242 -5.96 -19.82 6.29
C ILE A 242 -5.98 -20.57 4.94
N GLU A 243 -7.14 -20.64 4.30
CA GLU A 243 -7.24 -21.01 2.89
C GLU A 243 -6.92 -19.82 1.98
N PHE A 244 -6.24 -20.07 0.87
CA PHE A 244 -5.84 -19.02 -0.08
C PHE A 244 -6.99 -18.12 -0.54
N LYS A 245 -8.19 -18.70 -0.71
CA LYS A 245 -9.43 -17.98 -1.06
C LYS A 245 -9.76 -16.83 -0.10
N HIS A 246 -9.40 -16.97 1.18
CA HIS A 246 -9.72 -15.97 2.19
C HIS A 246 -8.84 -14.73 2.06
N ILE A 247 -7.54 -14.88 1.76
CA ILE A 247 -6.64 -13.74 1.49
C ILE A 247 -7.09 -12.97 0.26
N LEU A 248 -7.52 -13.70 -0.77
CA LEU A 248 -8.02 -13.11 -1.99
C LEU A 248 -9.24 -12.18 -1.74
N SER A 249 -10.04 -12.43 -0.69
CA SER A 249 -11.17 -11.55 -0.30
C SER A 249 -10.76 -10.15 0.17
N LEU A 250 -9.48 -9.95 0.49
CA LEU A 250 -8.91 -8.65 0.88
C LEU A 250 -8.35 -7.87 -0.31
N ILE A 251 -8.29 -8.46 -1.51
CA ILE A 251 -7.83 -7.76 -2.70
C ILE A 251 -8.92 -6.79 -3.14
N PRO A 252 -8.60 -5.50 -3.35
CA PRO A 252 -9.55 -4.52 -3.86
C PRO A 252 -10.26 -5.01 -5.13
N ALA A 253 -11.59 -4.83 -5.17
CA ALA A 253 -12.44 -5.30 -6.28
C ALA A 253 -12.02 -4.74 -7.65
N ILE A 254 -11.33 -3.60 -7.69
CA ILE A 254 -10.80 -3.00 -8.93
C ILE A 254 -9.75 -3.89 -9.63
N TYR A 255 -9.14 -4.83 -8.91
CA TYR A 255 -8.12 -5.74 -9.46
C TYR A 255 -8.66 -7.13 -9.77
N ALA A 256 -9.85 -7.48 -9.28
CA ALA A 256 -10.42 -8.81 -9.41
C ALA A 256 -11.84 -8.75 -9.99
N LYS A 257 -11.94 -8.92 -11.30
CA LYS A 257 -13.21 -9.09 -12.00
C LYS A 257 -13.84 -10.43 -11.59
N ASP A 258 -15.15 -10.47 -11.34
CA ASP A 258 -15.92 -11.70 -11.11
C ASP A 258 -15.35 -12.63 -9.99
N PHE A 259 -14.83 -12.04 -8.92
CA PHE A 259 -14.16 -12.74 -7.81
C PHE A 259 -14.91 -13.96 -7.26
N GLU A 260 -16.22 -13.84 -7.05
CA GLU A 260 -17.06 -14.90 -6.48
C GLU A 260 -17.05 -16.19 -7.32
N SER A 261 -16.71 -16.08 -8.60
CA SER A 261 -16.69 -17.19 -9.53
C SER A 261 -15.33 -17.90 -9.62
N ILE A 262 -14.26 -17.28 -9.10
CA ILE A 262 -12.90 -17.80 -9.23
C ILE A 262 -12.73 -19.05 -8.37
N GLN A 263 -12.31 -20.15 -9.00
CA GLN A 263 -11.95 -21.38 -8.31
C GLN A 263 -10.56 -21.24 -7.69
N THR A 264 -10.45 -21.53 -6.40
CA THR A 264 -9.21 -21.35 -5.63
C THR A 264 -9.07 -22.45 -4.59
N SER A 265 -7.85 -22.71 -4.18
CA SER A 265 -7.46 -23.59 -3.07
C SER A 265 -5.98 -23.33 -2.75
N GLY A 266 -5.42 -24.09 -1.81
CA GLY A 266 -4.10 -23.85 -1.26
C GLY A 266 -4.17 -23.24 0.13
N LYS A 267 -3.03 -23.25 0.82
CA LYS A 267 -2.94 -22.85 2.22
C LYS A 267 -2.04 -21.63 2.37
N VAL A 268 -2.41 -20.77 3.31
CA VAL A 268 -1.64 -19.61 3.72
C VAL A 268 -1.34 -19.73 5.21
N ASN A 269 -0.15 -19.33 5.59
CA ASN A 269 0.28 -19.22 6.97
C ASN A 269 1.05 -17.91 7.13
N LEU A 270 0.68 -17.14 8.15
CA LEU A 270 1.43 -16.01 8.66
C LEU A 270 1.71 -16.25 10.15
N ASN A 271 2.98 -16.28 10.52
CA ASN A 271 3.40 -16.19 11.92
C ASN A 271 4.29 -14.97 12.09
N ALA A 272 4.13 -14.27 13.20
CA ALA A 272 4.99 -13.17 13.58
C ALA A 272 5.28 -13.23 15.07
N GLU A 273 6.51 -12.94 15.45
CA GLU A 273 6.88 -12.68 16.83
C GLU A 273 7.76 -11.43 16.93
N ALA A 274 7.62 -10.70 18.02
CA ALA A 274 8.46 -9.54 18.34
C ALA A 274 8.77 -9.54 19.84
N LYS A 275 10.06 -9.45 20.19
CA LYS A 275 10.55 -9.56 21.55
C LYS A 275 11.70 -8.60 21.85
N GLY A 276 11.57 -7.86 22.94
CA GLY A 276 12.57 -6.94 23.46
C GLY A 276 12.10 -5.49 23.43
N LYS A 277 13.07 -4.58 23.57
CA LYS A 277 12.82 -3.15 23.74
C LYS A 277 12.90 -2.40 22.42
N MET A 278 12.00 -1.44 22.26
CA MET A 278 11.95 -0.48 21.17
C MET A 278 12.12 0.93 21.73
N TYR A 279 13.09 1.69 21.24
CA TYR A 279 13.34 3.09 21.61
C TYR A 279 14.27 3.76 20.61
N GLY A 280 13.97 5.00 20.21
CA GLY A 280 14.72 5.68 19.14
C GLY A 280 14.81 4.80 17.89
N ASP A 281 16.03 4.52 17.43
CA ASP A 281 16.31 3.66 16.27
C ASP A 281 16.52 2.17 16.63
N VAL A 282 16.37 1.81 17.91
CA VAL A 282 16.48 0.43 18.38
C VAL A 282 15.14 -0.28 18.22
N LEU A 283 15.15 -1.35 17.45
CA LEU A 283 14.06 -2.29 17.22
C LEU A 283 14.21 -3.53 18.12
N PRO A 284 13.08 -4.15 18.52
CA PRO A 284 13.08 -5.45 19.16
C PRO A 284 13.55 -6.52 18.17
N ALA A 285 13.93 -7.69 18.69
CA ALA A 285 14.08 -8.85 17.84
C ALA A 285 12.69 -9.21 17.28
N PHE A 286 12.60 -9.54 16.00
CA PHE A 286 11.35 -10.01 15.39
C PHE A 286 11.62 -11.07 14.34
N ASP A 287 10.62 -11.93 14.12
CA ASP A 287 10.64 -12.97 13.09
C ASP A 287 9.24 -13.06 12.47
N VAL A 288 9.13 -12.81 11.17
CA VAL A 288 7.88 -12.82 10.41
C VAL A 288 8.01 -13.83 9.27
N ASN A 289 7.12 -14.82 9.27
CA ASN A 289 7.08 -15.91 8.31
C ASN A 289 5.79 -15.89 7.51
N LEU A 290 5.89 -15.71 6.20
CA LEU A 290 4.77 -15.85 5.26
C LEU A 290 4.99 -17.09 4.40
N GLY A 291 4.05 -18.03 4.48
CA GLY A 291 3.99 -19.24 3.68
C GLY A 291 2.72 -19.30 2.85
N ILE A 292 2.85 -19.56 1.55
CA ILE A 292 1.75 -19.98 0.67
C ILE A 292 2.17 -21.32 0.06
N SER A 293 1.30 -22.33 0.15
CA SER A 293 1.60 -23.67 -0.34
C SER A 293 0.50 -24.19 -1.25
N ASP A 294 0.93 -24.71 -2.40
CA ASP A 294 0.10 -25.39 -3.39
C ASP A 294 -1.15 -24.56 -3.77
N ALA A 295 -1.01 -23.24 -3.86
CA ALA A 295 -2.10 -22.35 -4.21
C ALA A 295 -2.33 -22.27 -5.72
N MET A 296 -3.57 -21.96 -6.09
CA MET A 296 -4.01 -21.82 -7.47
C MET A 296 -5.23 -20.91 -7.52
N PHE A 297 -5.42 -20.32 -8.69
CA PHE A 297 -6.69 -19.69 -9.03
C PHE A 297 -7.04 -19.97 -10.48
N LYS A 298 -8.34 -20.04 -10.77
CA LYS A 298 -8.88 -20.27 -12.10
C LYS A 298 -10.18 -19.49 -12.30
N TYR A 299 -10.24 -18.68 -13.33
CA TYR A 299 -11.48 -18.11 -13.83
C TYR A 299 -12.30 -19.19 -14.57
N PRO A 300 -13.63 -19.28 -14.36
CA PRO A 300 -14.45 -20.33 -14.98
C PRO A 300 -14.48 -20.31 -16.51
N ASP A 301 -14.42 -19.12 -17.10
CA ASP A 301 -14.48 -18.87 -18.54
C ASP A 301 -13.13 -19.06 -19.24
N LEU A 302 -12.03 -19.04 -18.48
CA LEU A 302 -10.68 -19.23 -19.00
C LEU A 302 -10.27 -20.72 -18.96
N PRO A 303 -9.52 -21.20 -19.97
CA PRO A 303 -9.22 -22.61 -20.12
C PRO A 303 -8.22 -23.12 -19.06
N SER A 304 -7.27 -22.29 -18.64
CA SER A 304 -6.14 -22.66 -17.79
C SER A 304 -6.24 -22.02 -16.39
N ALA A 305 -5.45 -22.54 -15.47
CA ALA A 305 -5.32 -22.03 -14.11
C ALA A 305 -3.87 -21.63 -13.85
N LEU A 306 -3.63 -20.65 -12.98
CA LEU A 306 -2.31 -20.47 -12.37
C LEU A 306 -2.21 -21.47 -11.22
N LYS A 307 -1.27 -22.39 -11.26
CA LYS A 307 -1.13 -23.46 -10.24
C LYS A 307 0.24 -23.42 -9.57
N ASP A 308 0.42 -24.29 -8.58
CA ASP A 308 1.68 -24.52 -7.88
C ASP A 308 2.27 -23.21 -7.32
N ILE A 309 1.41 -22.27 -6.93
CA ILE A 309 1.80 -21.00 -6.33
C ILE A 309 2.33 -21.31 -4.94
N ASN A 310 3.64 -21.12 -4.78
CA ASN A 310 4.38 -21.43 -3.57
C ASN A 310 5.25 -20.23 -3.18
N VAL A 311 5.01 -19.69 -1.99
CA VAL A 311 5.71 -18.54 -1.45
C VAL A 311 6.25 -18.90 -0.08
N ALA A 312 7.53 -18.62 0.17
CA ALA A 312 8.19 -18.77 1.46
C ALA A 312 9.09 -17.57 1.70
N ILE A 313 8.60 -16.63 2.50
CA ILE A 313 9.29 -15.38 2.83
C ILE A 313 9.50 -15.33 4.34
N ASN A 314 10.74 -15.06 4.75
CA ASN A 314 11.10 -14.77 6.13
C ASN A 314 11.68 -13.35 6.21
N ALA A 315 11.14 -12.52 7.10
CA ALA A 315 11.71 -11.23 7.44
C ALA A 315 12.05 -11.22 8.94
N LYS A 316 13.30 -10.94 9.27
CA LYS A 316 13.83 -11.10 10.62
C LYS A 316 14.71 -9.93 11.03
N ASN A 317 14.72 -9.60 12.31
CA ASN A 317 15.74 -8.78 12.95
C ASN A 317 16.11 -9.44 14.28
N ASP A 318 17.39 -9.62 14.59
CA ASP A 318 17.84 -10.17 15.88
C ASP A 318 17.84 -9.12 17.01
N GLY A 319 17.32 -7.92 16.75
CA GLY A 319 17.31 -6.75 17.60
C GLY A 319 18.42 -5.75 17.23
N GLY A 320 18.28 -4.51 17.68
CA GLY A 320 19.21 -3.43 17.35
C GLY A 320 18.66 -2.53 16.26
N THR A 321 19.43 -2.19 15.24
CA THR A 321 18.99 -1.20 14.26
C THR A 321 18.14 -1.83 13.14
N ALA A 322 17.43 -0.98 12.39
CA ALA A 322 16.73 -1.42 11.18
C ALA A 322 17.67 -1.97 10.08
N ASP A 323 18.99 -1.73 10.18
CA ASP A 323 19.96 -2.30 9.23
C ASP A 323 20.25 -3.79 9.49
N ASN A 324 19.95 -4.29 10.69
CA ASN A 324 20.03 -5.72 11.02
C ASN A 324 18.88 -6.55 10.41
N ILE A 325 17.92 -5.90 9.74
CA ILE A 325 16.82 -6.60 9.08
C ILE A 325 17.37 -7.46 7.94
N THR A 326 16.97 -8.72 7.93
CA THR A 326 17.20 -9.66 6.84
C THR A 326 15.89 -10.09 6.23
N VAL A 327 15.82 -10.16 4.90
CA VAL A 327 14.67 -10.67 4.17
C VAL A 327 15.13 -11.82 3.27
N ASP A 328 14.63 -13.02 3.55
CA ASP A 328 14.92 -14.23 2.80
C ASP A 328 13.65 -14.69 2.06
N ILE A 329 13.67 -14.57 0.73
CA ILE A 329 12.69 -15.17 -0.18
C ILE A 329 13.25 -16.53 -0.59
N ASN A 330 12.94 -17.56 0.19
CA ASN A 330 13.43 -18.92 -0.04
C ASN A 330 12.77 -19.59 -1.26
N LYS A 331 11.53 -19.20 -1.56
CA LYS A 331 10.80 -19.66 -2.74
C LYS A 331 9.71 -18.64 -3.08
N LEU A 332 9.72 -18.14 -4.31
CA LEU A 332 8.56 -17.56 -4.95
C LEU A 332 8.44 -18.28 -6.28
N GLY A 333 7.48 -19.20 -6.38
CA GLY A 333 7.31 -20.01 -7.58
C GLY A 333 5.86 -20.21 -7.94
N PHE A 334 5.62 -20.37 -9.24
CA PHE A 334 4.30 -20.66 -9.80
C PHE A 334 4.44 -21.44 -11.11
N ASN A 335 3.34 -22.03 -11.56
CA ASN A 335 3.22 -22.75 -12.82
C ASN A 335 2.12 -22.12 -13.67
N LEU A 336 2.53 -21.41 -14.72
CA LEU A 336 1.64 -20.74 -15.66
C LEU A 336 1.37 -21.65 -16.86
N ALA A 337 0.22 -22.34 -16.84
CA ALA A 337 -0.22 -23.24 -17.92
C ALA A 337 0.86 -24.23 -18.40
N GLY A 338 1.62 -24.82 -17.47
CA GLY A 338 2.69 -25.78 -17.75
C GLY A 338 4.10 -25.19 -17.74
N ASN A 339 4.24 -23.87 -17.55
CA ASN A 339 5.52 -23.18 -17.54
C ASN A 339 5.90 -22.76 -16.11
N PRO A 340 6.85 -23.46 -15.46
CA PRO A 340 7.28 -23.11 -14.12
C PRO A 340 8.20 -21.88 -14.12
N PHE A 341 8.03 -21.03 -13.12
CA PHE A 341 8.88 -19.89 -12.85
C PHE A 341 9.23 -19.85 -11.37
N ASN A 342 10.50 -19.61 -11.03
CA ASN A 342 10.97 -19.54 -9.66
C ASN A 342 11.90 -18.35 -9.46
N ILE A 343 11.75 -17.71 -8.30
CA ILE A 343 12.59 -16.63 -7.81
C ILE A 343 13.03 -16.97 -6.38
N THR A 344 14.29 -16.69 -6.08
CA THR A 344 14.81 -16.64 -4.71
C THR A 344 15.57 -15.34 -4.51
N ALA A 345 15.54 -14.82 -3.28
CA ALA A 345 16.30 -13.63 -2.93
C ALA A 345 16.74 -13.68 -1.46
N LYS A 346 17.86 -13.05 -1.16
CA LYS A 346 18.33 -12.76 0.19
C LYS A 346 18.76 -11.31 0.23
N LEU A 347 18.27 -10.57 1.21
CA LEU A 347 18.55 -9.15 1.38
C LEU A 347 18.97 -8.90 2.83
N LYS A 348 20.05 -8.15 3.02
CA LYS A 348 20.56 -7.73 4.34
C LYS A 348 21.09 -6.31 4.25
N ARG A 349 21.27 -5.64 5.41
CA ARG A 349 21.86 -4.30 5.48
C ARG A 349 21.11 -3.30 4.60
N LEU A 350 19.78 -3.36 4.64
CA LEU A 350 18.87 -2.70 3.71
C LEU A 350 19.00 -1.18 3.71
N ILE A 351 19.64 -0.60 4.72
CA ILE A 351 19.75 0.85 4.90
C ILE A 351 21.19 1.30 4.65
N SER A 352 22.18 0.65 5.26
CA SER A 352 23.57 1.14 5.26
C SER A 352 24.31 0.86 3.96
N ASP A 353 24.22 -0.37 3.46
CA ASP A 353 24.88 -0.82 2.22
C ASP A 353 24.25 -2.18 1.86
N PRO A 354 23.15 -2.13 1.07
CA PRO A 354 22.37 -3.29 0.72
C PRO A 354 23.23 -4.43 0.19
N ASP A 355 23.15 -5.57 0.88
CA ASP A 355 23.70 -6.84 0.46
C ASP A 355 22.56 -7.69 -0.10
N PHE A 356 22.62 -7.98 -1.40
CA PHE A 356 21.59 -8.76 -2.06
C PHE A 356 22.17 -9.94 -2.81
N ALA A 357 21.42 -11.03 -2.78
CA ALA A 357 21.58 -12.16 -3.68
C ALA A 357 20.21 -12.49 -4.26
N PHE A 358 20.13 -12.64 -5.58
CA PHE A 358 18.90 -12.87 -6.32
C PHE A 358 19.14 -13.95 -7.37
N SER A 359 18.17 -14.83 -7.54
CA SER A 359 18.15 -15.84 -8.60
C SER A 359 16.76 -15.93 -9.19
N ALA A 360 16.64 -15.91 -10.51
CA ALA A 360 15.40 -16.13 -11.24
C ALA A 360 15.60 -17.16 -12.35
N LYS A 361 14.75 -18.18 -12.37
CA LYS A 361 14.80 -19.26 -13.35
C LYS A 361 13.41 -19.67 -13.79
N GLY A 362 13.16 -19.66 -15.09
CA GLY A 362 11.92 -20.17 -15.64
C GLY A 362 11.57 -19.64 -17.02
N LEU A 363 10.36 -19.98 -17.45
CA LEU A 363 9.79 -19.54 -18.71
C LEU A 363 8.42 -18.91 -18.47
N ILE A 364 8.17 -17.78 -19.12
CA ILE A 364 6.86 -17.15 -19.20
C ILE A 364 6.44 -17.16 -20.67
N ASP A 365 5.35 -17.86 -20.96
CA ASP A 365 4.69 -17.79 -22.25
C ASP A 365 3.56 -16.76 -22.15
N PHE A 366 3.72 -15.62 -22.82
CA PHE A 366 2.76 -14.53 -22.74
C PHE A 366 1.42 -14.87 -23.39
N GLN A 367 1.39 -15.78 -24.37
CA GLN A 367 0.13 -16.26 -24.94
C GLN A 367 -0.67 -17.03 -23.86
N LYS A 368 0.02 -17.76 -22.99
CA LYS A 368 -0.58 -18.49 -21.87
C LYS A 368 -1.11 -17.59 -20.74
N ILE A 369 -0.65 -16.35 -20.62
CA ILE A 369 -1.19 -15.43 -19.60
C ILE A 369 -2.68 -15.17 -19.87
N SER A 370 -3.05 -14.93 -21.14
CA SER A 370 -4.45 -14.73 -21.54
C SER A 370 -5.35 -15.96 -21.32
N GLU A 371 -4.78 -17.15 -21.13
CA GLU A 371 -5.51 -18.37 -20.77
C GLU A 371 -5.81 -18.47 -19.27
N VAL A 372 -5.26 -17.58 -18.45
CA VAL A 372 -5.27 -17.65 -16.99
C VAL A 372 -5.82 -16.37 -16.34
N VAL A 373 -5.58 -15.21 -16.94
CA VAL A 373 -6.12 -13.90 -16.50
C VAL A 373 -6.63 -13.12 -17.70
N HIS A 374 -7.68 -12.32 -17.50
CA HIS A 374 -8.14 -11.37 -18.51
C HIS A 374 -7.12 -10.24 -18.68
N ILE A 375 -6.78 -9.93 -19.94
CA ILE A 375 -5.96 -8.78 -20.31
C ILE A 375 -6.85 -7.89 -21.17
N ASP A 376 -7.33 -6.79 -20.59
CA ASP A 376 -8.13 -5.80 -21.31
C ASP A 376 -7.23 -4.84 -22.09
N ASP A 377 -7.71 -4.35 -23.23
CA ASP A 377 -7.08 -3.33 -24.10
C ASP A 377 -5.63 -3.61 -24.58
N ALA A 378 -5.15 -4.85 -24.44
CA ALA A 378 -3.85 -5.28 -24.91
C ALA A 378 -3.86 -6.71 -25.47
N LYS A 379 -3.02 -6.94 -26.49
CA LYS A 379 -2.64 -8.27 -26.97
C LYS A 379 -1.16 -8.48 -26.69
N LEU A 380 -0.87 -9.58 -26.02
CA LEU A 380 0.48 -9.95 -25.60
C LEU A 380 0.80 -11.36 -26.07
N GLN A 381 1.93 -11.52 -26.76
CA GLN A 381 2.43 -12.81 -27.23
C GLN A 381 3.94 -12.90 -27.04
N GLY A 382 4.48 -14.11 -27.19
CA GLY A 382 5.91 -14.40 -27.12
C GLY A 382 6.31 -15.21 -25.89
N LYS A 383 7.61 -15.49 -25.78
CA LYS A 383 8.18 -16.28 -24.69
C LYS A 383 9.38 -15.56 -24.09
N LEU A 384 9.34 -15.37 -22.77
CA LEU A 384 10.46 -14.91 -21.96
C LEU A 384 11.08 -16.12 -21.25
N SER A 385 12.37 -16.35 -21.46
CA SER A 385 13.19 -17.28 -20.67
C SER A 385 14.13 -16.49 -19.77
N ALA A 386 14.19 -16.85 -18.50
CA ALA A 386 15.12 -16.29 -17.54
C ALA A 386 15.95 -17.40 -16.88
N ASP A 387 17.25 -17.18 -16.80
CA ASP A 387 18.19 -17.93 -15.95
C ASP A 387 19.25 -16.92 -15.50
N LEU A 388 19.00 -16.22 -14.40
CA LEU A 388 19.79 -15.07 -13.96
C LEU A 388 20.14 -15.19 -12.48
N ASP A 389 21.42 -15.01 -12.17
CA ASP A 389 21.94 -14.91 -10.82
C ASP A 389 22.68 -13.58 -10.64
N ALA A 390 22.39 -12.87 -9.55
CA ALA A 390 23.08 -11.65 -9.18
C ALA A 390 23.35 -11.61 -7.68
N ALA A 391 24.56 -11.24 -7.27
CA ALA A 391 24.89 -11.08 -5.87
C ALA A 391 25.99 -10.04 -5.63
N GLY A 392 25.81 -9.17 -4.65
CA GLY A 392 26.83 -8.20 -4.26
C GLY A 392 26.32 -7.13 -3.31
N LEU A 393 27.27 -6.30 -2.87
CA LEU A 393 27.01 -5.10 -2.08
C LEU A 393 26.76 -3.90 -2.99
N MET A 394 25.88 -3.00 -2.58
CA MET A 394 25.68 -1.71 -3.25
C MET A 394 26.98 -0.90 -3.30
N SER A 395 27.77 -0.92 -2.23
CA SER A 395 29.03 -0.20 -2.13
C SER A 395 30.11 -0.69 -3.11
N TYR A 396 29.97 -1.90 -3.67
CA TYR A 396 30.84 -2.34 -4.78
C TYR A 396 30.53 -1.57 -6.06
N VAL A 397 29.27 -1.28 -6.33
CA VAL A 397 28.85 -0.48 -7.50
C VAL A 397 29.25 0.97 -7.31
N GLU A 398 29.05 1.53 -6.11
CA GLU A 398 29.41 2.92 -5.79
C GLU A 398 30.92 3.19 -5.84
N LYS A 399 31.74 2.22 -5.42
CA LYS A 399 33.21 2.32 -5.40
C LYS A 399 33.85 1.77 -6.68
N GLU A 400 33.04 1.46 -7.70
CA GLU A 400 33.48 0.88 -8.97
C GLU A 400 34.29 -0.43 -8.83
N GLN A 401 34.03 -1.21 -7.77
CA GLN A 401 34.65 -2.51 -7.47
C GLN A 401 33.86 -3.66 -8.10
N PHE A 402 33.62 -3.58 -9.40
CA PHE A 402 32.75 -4.54 -10.11
C PHE A 402 33.25 -5.98 -10.05
N ASP A 403 34.55 -6.21 -9.88
CA ASP A 403 35.15 -7.53 -9.71
C ASP A 403 34.59 -8.31 -8.49
N LYS A 404 34.03 -7.60 -7.50
CA LYS A 404 33.41 -8.19 -6.31
C LYS A 404 31.91 -8.42 -6.45
N PHE A 405 31.30 -7.84 -7.47
CA PHE A 405 29.89 -8.03 -7.79
C PHE A 405 29.75 -9.24 -8.73
N LYS A 406 28.78 -10.12 -8.50
CA LYS A 406 28.53 -11.27 -9.36
C LYS A 406 27.24 -11.05 -10.12
N VAL A 407 27.31 -11.12 -11.44
CA VAL A 407 26.15 -11.32 -12.32
C VAL A 407 26.52 -12.39 -13.32
N ASP A 408 25.64 -13.37 -13.48
CA ASP A 408 25.77 -14.41 -14.50
C ASP A 408 24.38 -14.83 -14.98
N GLY A 409 24.30 -15.25 -16.23
CA GLY A 409 23.09 -15.82 -16.79
C GLY A 409 22.58 -15.12 -18.04
N ALA A 410 21.37 -15.44 -18.44
CA ALA A 410 20.77 -14.95 -19.67
C ALA A 410 19.29 -14.63 -19.52
N LEU A 411 18.86 -13.60 -20.25
CA LEU A 411 17.46 -13.33 -20.53
C LEU A 411 17.23 -13.46 -22.03
N GLY A 412 16.19 -14.20 -22.39
CA GLY A 412 15.81 -14.43 -23.78
C GLY A 412 14.36 -14.05 -23.97
N LEU A 413 14.07 -13.24 -24.98
CA LEU A 413 12.73 -12.92 -25.44
C LEU A 413 12.61 -13.37 -26.89
N SER A 414 11.52 -14.06 -27.23
CA SER A 414 11.27 -14.56 -28.57
C SER A 414 9.82 -14.39 -28.98
N ASP A 415 9.61 -14.12 -30.27
CA ASP A 415 8.29 -14.00 -30.89
C ASP A 415 7.33 -13.06 -30.13
N PHE A 416 7.89 -12.00 -29.53
CA PHE A 416 7.12 -11.09 -28.69
C PHE A 416 6.36 -10.09 -29.54
N VAL A 417 5.08 -9.93 -29.23
CA VAL A 417 4.20 -8.97 -29.90
C VAL A 417 3.39 -8.27 -28.83
N LEU A 418 3.46 -6.94 -28.84
CA LEU A 418 2.63 -6.08 -28.03
C LEU A 418 1.81 -5.14 -28.92
N THR A 419 0.50 -5.20 -28.74
CA THR A 419 -0.46 -4.24 -29.28
C THR A 419 -1.31 -3.73 -28.13
N MET A 420 -1.38 -2.42 -27.95
CA MET A 420 -2.28 -1.78 -26.98
C MET A 420 -3.04 -0.65 -27.66
N LYS A 421 -4.21 -0.31 -27.16
CA LYS A 421 -5.07 0.74 -27.75
C LYS A 421 -4.39 2.11 -27.86
N ASP A 422 -3.58 2.47 -26.85
CA ASP A 422 -2.93 3.78 -26.73
C ASP A 422 -1.48 3.76 -27.25
N LEU A 423 -1.05 2.67 -27.89
CA LEU A 423 0.29 2.54 -28.44
C LEU A 423 0.28 3.01 -29.91
N GLU A 424 1.09 4.02 -30.24
CA GLU A 424 1.12 4.63 -31.58
C GLU A 424 1.49 3.62 -32.69
N TYR A 425 2.32 2.63 -32.37
CA TYR A 425 2.73 1.57 -33.27
C TYR A 425 2.96 0.26 -32.52
N ASN A 426 2.73 -0.87 -33.19
CA ASN A 426 3.00 -2.19 -32.61
C ASN A 426 4.49 -2.36 -32.33
N VAL A 427 4.79 -3.04 -31.21
CA VAL A 427 6.14 -3.47 -30.86
C VAL A 427 6.24 -4.97 -31.08
N GLU A 428 7.06 -5.37 -32.05
CA GLU A 428 7.35 -6.76 -32.36
C GLU A 428 8.84 -7.03 -32.08
N ILE A 429 9.16 -8.04 -31.27
CA ILE A 429 10.54 -8.49 -31.03
C ILE A 429 10.61 -9.95 -31.43
N GLY A 430 11.18 -10.22 -32.61
CA GLY A 430 11.37 -11.60 -33.07
C GLY A 430 12.34 -12.36 -32.16
N LYS A 431 13.40 -11.68 -31.73
CA LYS A 431 14.38 -12.19 -30.75
C LYS A 431 15.02 -11.04 -30.00
N ALA A 432 15.27 -11.20 -28.71
CA ALA A 432 16.21 -10.39 -27.95
C ALA A 432 16.88 -11.25 -26.89
N ASN A 433 18.18 -11.47 -27.03
CA ASN A 433 19.01 -12.17 -26.07
C ASN A 433 19.92 -11.18 -25.36
N LEU A 434 19.95 -11.29 -24.04
CA LEU A 434 20.84 -10.58 -23.15
C LEU A 434 21.66 -11.61 -22.39
N ASP A 435 22.96 -11.69 -22.68
CA ASP A 435 23.90 -12.59 -22.03
C ASP A 435 24.70 -11.81 -20.99
N PHE A 436 24.40 -12.00 -19.71
CA PHE A 436 24.98 -11.23 -18.61
C PHE A 436 26.26 -11.86 -18.10
N THR A 437 27.24 -10.99 -17.90
CA THR A 437 28.41 -11.24 -17.06
C THR A 437 28.56 -10.06 -16.11
N THR A 438 29.34 -10.21 -15.04
CA THR A 438 29.64 -9.11 -14.10
C THR A 438 30.01 -7.79 -14.77
N GLN A 439 30.75 -7.83 -15.88
CA GLN A 439 31.32 -6.63 -16.50
C GLN A 439 30.51 -6.09 -17.67
N ASN A 440 29.68 -6.93 -18.30
CA ASN A 440 29.03 -6.58 -19.55
C ASN A 440 27.82 -7.46 -19.86
N VAL A 441 26.96 -6.94 -20.73
CA VAL A 441 25.82 -7.64 -21.29
C VAL A 441 26.04 -7.78 -22.80
N GLY A 442 26.09 -9.02 -23.29
CA GLY A 442 25.99 -9.29 -24.73
C GLY A 442 24.55 -9.06 -25.18
N LEU A 443 24.37 -8.33 -26.29
CA LEU A 443 23.06 -8.02 -26.86
C LEU A 443 22.98 -8.61 -28.27
N ASP A 444 21.91 -9.34 -28.55
CA ASP A 444 21.52 -9.78 -29.89
C ASP A 444 19.99 -9.71 -30.03
N ALA A 445 19.50 -8.70 -30.76
CA ALA A 445 18.09 -8.40 -30.88
C ALA A 445 17.67 -8.11 -32.33
N ASN A 446 16.50 -8.61 -32.69
CA ASN A 446 15.77 -8.30 -33.92
C ASN A 446 14.37 -7.83 -33.52
N LEU A 447 14.08 -6.57 -33.82
CA LEU A 447 12.84 -5.91 -33.47
C LEU A 447 12.26 -5.18 -34.68
N LYS A 448 10.96 -4.96 -34.62
CA LYS A 448 10.19 -4.20 -35.58
C LYS A 448 9.26 -3.26 -34.83
N LEU A 449 9.45 -1.96 -35.08
CA LEU A 449 8.70 -0.88 -34.47
C LEU A 449 7.86 -0.24 -35.57
N GLY A 450 6.55 -0.51 -35.57
CA GLY A 450 5.70 -0.15 -36.69
C GLY A 450 6.17 -0.81 -37.98
N LYS A 451 6.56 -0.02 -38.99
CA LYS A 451 7.13 -0.54 -40.24
C LYS A 451 8.65 -0.69 -40.21
N SER A 452 9.32 -0.11 -39.21
CA SER A 452 10.79 -0.07 -39.15
C SER A 452 11.36 -1.37 -38.60
N ASP A 453 12.26 -2.03 -39.33
CA ASP A 453 13.01 -3.19 -38.84
C ASP A 453 14.38 -2.78 -38.31
N LEU A 454 14.81 -3.43 -37.23
CA LEU A 454 16.06 -3.14 -36.53
C LEU A 454 16.70 -4.45 -36.06
N ALA A 455 17.92 -4.69 -36.50
CA ALA A 455 18.80 -5.75 -36.01
C ALA A 455 19.96 -5.10 -35.25
N VAL A 456 20.04 -5.37 -33.94
CA VAL A 456 21.02 -4.80 -33.03
C VAL A 456 21.84 -5.93 -32.42
N THR A 457 23.15 -5.88 -32.62
CA THR A 457 24.09 -6.77 -31.92
C THR A 457 25.16 -5.93 -31.25
N GLY A 458 25.71 -6.40 -30.13
CA GLY A 458 26.79 -5.66 -29.50
C GLY A 458 27.01 -6.01 -28.04
N LYS A 459 27.67 -5.08 -27.35
CA LYS A 459 28.06 -5.22 -25.96
C LYS A 459 27.70 -3.96 -25.20
N LEU A 460 27.01 -4.13 -24.08
CA LEU A 460 26.72 -3.08 -23.12
C LEU A 460 27.64 -3.21 -21.90
N THR A 461 28.11 -2.09 -21.39
CA THR A 461 28.87 -1.98 -20.14
C THR A 461 28.21 -0.94 -19.24
N HIS A 462 28.62 -0.88 -17.97
CA HIS A 462 28.01 0.00 -16.96
C HIS A 462 26.52 -0.28 -16.67
N PHE A 463 26.03 -1.48 -17.01
CA PHE A 463 24.62 -1.83 -16.81
C PHE A 463 24.22 -1.89 -15.33
N LEU A 464 25.15 -2.23 -14.43
CA LEU A 464 24.90 -2.25 -12.99
C LEU A 464 24.61 -0.85 -12.46
N GLN A 465 25.40 0.13 -12.87
CA GLN A 465 25.25 1.54 -12.50
C GLN A 465 23.96 2.12 -13.09
N TYR A 466 23.67 1.77 -14.34
CA TYR A 466 22.41 2.17 -14.99
C TYR A 466 21.19 1.67 -14.22
N VAL A 467 21.13 0.37 -13.89
CA VAL A 467 19.95 -0.22 -13.23
C VAL A 467 19.84 0.20 -11.75
N LEU A 468 20.97 0.26 -11.02
CA LEU A 468 20.95 0.47 -9.57
C LEU A 468 21.09 1.94 -9.17
N ARG A 469 21.63 2.80 -10.05
CA ARG A 469 21.92 4.21 -9.75
C ARG A 469 21.38 5.19 -10.79
N SER A 470 20.69 4.71 -11.83
CA SER A 470 20.22 5.53 -12.96
C SER A 470 21.35 6.33 -13.63
N GLU A 471 22.58 5.79 -13.62
CA GLU A 471 23.74 6.41 -14.28
C GLU A 471 23.81 6.07 -15.78
N GLU A 472 24.87 6.53 -16.46
CA GLU A 472 25.08 6.30 -17.88
C GLU A 472 25.33 4.82 -18.19
N ILE A 473 24.61 4.28 -19.19
CA ILE A 473 24.93 2.99 -19.81
C ILE A 473 25.79 3.22 -21.05
N GLN A 474 26.81 2.38 -21.23
CA GLN A 474 27.70 2.46 -22.39
C GLN A 474 27.48 1.28 -23.33
N GLY A 475 27.64 1.49 -24.62
CA GLY A 475 27.35 0.46 -25.62
C GLY A 475 28.22 0.58 -26.87
N GLU A 476 28.71 -0.56 -27.33
CA GLU A 476 29.30 -0.71 -28.66
C GLU A 476 28.38 -1.61 -29.48
N LEU A 477 27.68 -1.01 -30.44
CA LEU A 477 26.54 -1.62 -31.12
C LEU A 477 26.74 -1.64 -32.64
N ALA A 478 26.35 -2.73 -33.27
CA ALA A 478 26.12 -2.81 -34.70
C ALA A 478 24.61 -2.80 -34.94
N VAL A 479 24.11 -1.77 -35.64
CA VAL A 479 22.68 -1.55 -35.88
C VAL A 479 22.44 -1.61 -37.39
N ASN A 480 21.62 -2.56 -37.81
CA ASN A 480 21.27 -2.75 -39.21
C ASN A 480 19.75 -2.66 -39.41
N SER A 481 19.33 -2.14 -40.55
CA SER A 481 17.92 -2.03 -40.92
C SER A 481 17.76 -2.20 -42.42
N SER A 482 16.75 -2.95 -42.85
CA SER A 482 16.34 -2.98 -44.25
C SER A 482 15.47 -1.76 -44.60
N TYR A 483 14.64 -1.32 -43.66
CA TYR A 483 13.75 -0.20 -43.79
C TYR A 483 13.54 0.48 -42.44
N MET A 484 13.75 1.78 -42.40
CA MET A 484 13.53 2.62 -41.23
C MET A 484 12.68 3.83 -41.60
N ASN A 485 11.59 4.04 -40.87
CA ASN A 485 10.71 5.19 -41.04
C ASN A 485 10.77 6.07 -39.80
N ILE A 486 11.64 7.07 -39.83
CA ILE A 486 11.85 7.97 -38.69
C ILE A 486 10.58 8.77 -38.38
N ASN A 487 9.79 9.11 -39.40
CA ASN A 487 8.54 9.85 -39.24
C ASN A 487 7.53 9.10 -38.34
N GLU A 488 7.51 7.78 -38.42
CA GLU A 488 6.64 6.94 -37.59
C GLU A 488 7.14 6.83 -36.15
N LEU A 489 8.46 6.92 -35.93
CA LEU A 489 9.08 6.81 -34.61
C LEU A 489 9.10 8.13 -33.82
N MET A 490 8.97 9.27 -34.51
CA MET A 490 8.89 10.59 -33.88
C MET A 490 7.49 10.93 -33.33
N GLY A 491 6.50 10.07 -33.56
CA GLY A 491 5.09 10.34 -33.28
C GLY A 491 4.48 11.29 -34.31
N ALA A 492 3.16 11.22 -34.49
CA ALA A 492 2.48 12.21 -35.32
C ALA A 492 2.53 13.57 -34.61
N PRO A 493 2.78 14.69 -35.31
CA PRO A 493 2.56 16.00 -34.71
C PRO A 493 1.10 16.07 -34.24
N GLU A 494 0.88 16.45 -32.97
CA GLU A 494 -0.48 16.71 -32.47
C GLU A 494 -1.12 17.79 -33.36
N GLU A 495 -2.05 17.40 -34.23
CA GLU A 495 -3.00 18.35 -34.82
C GLU A 495 -3.94 18.82 -33.70
N LYS A 496 -3.53 19.86 -32.98
CA LYS A 496 -4.48 20.65 -32.19
C LYS A 496 -5.42 21.36 -33.18
N GLU A 497 -6.72 21.12 -33.03
CA GLU A 497 -7.75 21.93 -33.70
C GLU A 497 -7.59 23.42 -33.30
N LEU A 498 -7.03 24.18 -34.24
CA LEU A 498 -7.15 25.60 -34.59
C LEU A 498 -7.55 26.63 -33.49
N GLU A 499 -6.61 27.52 -33.16
CA GLU A 499 -6.86 28.98 -33.07
C GLU A 499 -5.72 29.73 -33.78
N GLU A 500 -6.07 30.71 -34.61
CA GLU A 500 -5.14 31.52 -35.41
C GLU A 500 -4.17 32.32 -34.53
N ALA A 501 -2.93 31.83 -34.45
CA ALA A 501 -1.72 32.58 -34.10
C ALA A 501 -0.57 32.05 -34.98
N PRO A 502 0.48 32.85 -35.29
CA PRO A 502 1.51 32.41 -36.22
C PRO A 502 2.23 31.20 -35.64
N VAL A 503 2.03 30.05 -36.30
CA VAL A 503 2.66 28.78 -35.98
C VAL A 503 4.12 28.89 -36.39
N THR A 504 5.03 29.08 -35.43
CA THR A 504 6.37 28.52 -35.58
C THR A 504 6.20 27.02 -35.52
N GLU A 505 6.41 26.34 -36.66
CA GLU A 505 6.52 24.88 -36.76
C GLU A 505 7.50 24.39 -35.69
N SER A 506 6.97 23.86 -34.60
CA SER A 506 7.76 23.17 -33.59
C SER A 506 7.65 21.69 -33.93
N GLU A 507 8.56 21.21 -34.77
CA GLU A 507 8.83 19.78 -34.85
C GLU A 507 9.16 19.30 -33.43
N SER A 508 8.40 18.34 -32.90
CA SER A 508 8.76 17.66 -31.65
C SER A 508 10.12 16.98 -31.89
N PRO A 509 11.23 17.47 -31.32
CA PRO A 509 12.54 16.94 -31.66
C PRO A 509 12.63 15.49 -31.17
N LEU A 510 13.34 14.66 -31.93
CA LEU A 510 13.74 13.33 -31.49
C LEU A 510 14.52 13.46 -30.16
N VAL A 511 13.93 13.01 -29.06
CA VAL A 511 14.55 13.12 -27.73
C VAL A 511 15.52 11.95 -27.54
N ILE A 512 16.82 12.26 -27.52
CA ILE A 512 17.86 11.28 -27.18
C ILE A 512 18.00 11.26 -25.65
N PRO A 513 17.97 10.10 -24.99
CA PRO A 513 18.20 10.02 -23.55
C PRO A 513 19.56 10.61 -23.13
N ASN A 514 19.60 11.31 -22.00
CA ASN A 514 20.83 11.91 -21.48
C ASN A 514 21.78 10.89 -20.82
N ASN A 515 21.30 9.68 -20.51
CA ASN A 515 22.00 8.64 -19.76
C ASN A 515 22.49 7.47 -20.63
N ILE A 516 22.80 7.73 -21.90
CA ILE A 516 23.39 6.74 -22.82
C ILE A 516 24.68 7.28 -23.43
N ASP A 517 25.70 6.41 -23.55
CA ASP A 517 26.91 6.61 -24.37
C ASP A 517 27.07 5.43 -25.33
N PHE A 518 26.45 5.54 -26.49
CA PHE A 518 26.44 4.47 -27.49
C PHE A 518 27.29 4.84 -28.69
N LYS A 519 28.22 3.95 -29.03
CA LYS A 519 28.98 3.97 -30.28
C LYS A 519 28.38 2.93 -31.21
N MET A 520 27.71 3.40 -32.24
CA MET A 520 26.94 2.57 -33.15
C MET A 520 27.59 2.55 -34.52
N ASN A 521 27.91 1.37 -35.03
CA ASN A 521 28.15 1.15 -36.44
C ASN A 521 26.80 0.88 -37.11
N VAL A 522 26.40 1.75 -38.04
CA VAL A 522 25.05 1.70 -38.62
C VAL A 522 25.08 1.32 -40.09
N GLY A 523 24.16 0.46 -40.50
CA GLY A 523 23.96 0.04 -41.87
C GLY A 523 22.47 -0.07 -42.21
N MET A 524 21.93 0.93 -42.89
CA MET A 524 20.51 1.01 -43.23
C MET A 524 20.32 1.00 -44.76
N ASN A 525 19.50 0.09 -45.27
CA ASN A 525 19.27 0.00 -46.72
C ASN A 525 18.37 1.14 -47.22
N LYS A 526 17.32 1.49 -46.47
CA LYS A 526 16.41 2.60 -46.78
C LYS A 526 15.92 3.29 -45.50
N ILE A 527 16.06 4.62 -45.45
CA ILE A 527 15.54 5.48 -44.38
C ILE A 527 14.55 6.47 -45.01
N ILE A 528 13.41 6.65 -44.37
CA ILE A 528 12.43 7.70 -44.65
C ILE A 528 12.48 8.72 -43.52
N TYR A 529 12.75 9.97 -43.86
CA TYR A 529 12.70 11.11 -42.95
C TYR A 529 12.10 12.32 -43.67
N ASP A 530 11.00 12.85 -43.13
CA ASP A 530 10.07 13.77 -43.79
C ASP A 530 9.76 13.31 -45.23
N LYS A 531 10.14 14.10 -46.24
CA LYS A 531 9.97 13.80 -47.67
C LYS A 531 11.23 13.21 -48.32
N ILE A 532 12.27 12.97 -47.52
CA ILE A 532 13.59 12.55 -48.00
C ILE A 532 13.69 11.02 -47.89
N GLU A 533 13.98 10.39 -49.04
CA GLU A 533 14.42 9.00 -49.08
C GLU A 533 15.95 8.95 -49.06
N ILE A 534 16.51 8.18 -48.14
CA ILE A 534 17.94 7.99 -47.98
C ILE A 534 18.24 6.49 -48.14
N ASP A 535 18.96 6.12 -49.19
CA ASP A 535 19.32 4.74 -49.49
C ASP A 535 20.78 4.44 -49.11
N ASN A 536 21.05 3.20 -48.73
CA ASN A 536 22.40 2.68 -48.43
C ASN A 536 23.18 3.52 -47.41
N PHE A 537 22.52 3.97 -46.36
CA PHE A 537 23.10 4.77 -45.29
C PHE A 537 24.06 3.91 -44.44
N LYS A 538 25.33 4.28 -44.42
CA LYS A 538 26.38 3.59 -43.64
C LYS A 538 27.27 4.60 -42.93
N GLY A 539 27.66 4.30 -41.70
CA GLY A 539 28.65 5.09 -40.99
C GLY A 539 28.69 4.78 -39.50
N ASN A 540 29.25 5.71 -38.72
CA ASN A 540 29.27 5.58 -37.26
C ASN A 540 28.48 6.72 -36.63
N ILE A 541 27.64 6.39 -35.66
CA ILE A 541 26.87 7.33 -34.86
C ILE A 541 27.31 7.20 -33.41
N SER A 542 27.60 8.31 -32.73
CA SER A 542 27.83 8.35 -31.30
C SER A 542 26.71 9.11 -30.61
N LEU A 543 25.97 8.45 -29.73
CA LEU A 543 24.93 9.07 -28.90
C LEU A 543 25.50 9.33 -27.52
N LYS A 544 25.57 10.59 -27.09
CA LYS A 544 26.00 10.96 -25.72
C LYS A 544 25.45 12.32 -25.32
N ASN A 545 25.02 12.48 -24.07
CA ASN A 545 24.50 13.75 -23.53
C ASN A 545 23.37 14.36 -24.39
N ALA A 546 22.43 13.52 -24.84
CA ALA A 546 21.37 13.89 -25.78
C ALA A 546 21.83 14.44 -27.15
N VAL A 547 23.09 14.23 -27.53
CA VAL A 547 23.65 14.64 -28.83
C VAL A 547 23.99 13.40 -29.66
N ALA A 548 23.65 13.44 -30.95
CA ALA A 548 24.01 12.41 -31.93
C ALA A 548 25.11 12.91 -32.87
N LYS A 549 26.34 12.46 -32.65
CA LYS A 549 27.48 12.77 -33.52
C LYS A 549 27.59 11.78 -34.66
N LEU A 550 27.68 12.28 -35.88
CA LEU A 550 27.72 11.53 -37.11
C LEU A 550 29.13 11.55 -37.68
N ASN A 551 29.76 10.38 -37.83
CA ASN A 551 31.15 10.26 -38.27
C ASN A 551 31.26 9.36 -39.49
N SER A 552 31.84 9.90 -40.57
CA SER A 552 32.11 9.14 -41.81
C SER A 552 30.86 8.49 -42.40
N LEU A 553 29.76 9.25 -42.44
CA LEU A 553 28.54 8.80 -43.09
C LEU A 553 28.72 8.76 -44.61
N SER A 554 28.09 7.78 -45.24
CA SER A 554 27.88 7.68 -46.68
C SER A 554 26.46 7.25 -46.95
N ALA A 555 25.79 7.88 -47.92
CA ALA A 555 24.44 7.52 -48.31
C ALA A 555 24.12 8.04 -49.72
N ASN A 556 23.03 7.53 -50.29
CA ASN A 556 22.47 7.98 -51.56
C ASN A 556 21.12 8.68 -51.29
N THR A 557 20.91 9.85 -51.88
CA THR A 557 19.61 10.55 -51.82
C THR A 557 19.45 11.44 -53.04
N MET A 558 18.21 11.70 -53.48
CA MET A 558 17.89 12.60 -54.60
C MET A 558 18.70 12.33 -55.89
N GLY A 559 19.05 11.05 -56.16
CA GLY A 559 19.81 10.65 -57.34
C GLY A 559 21.33 10.87 -57.27
N GLY A 560 21.86 11.30 -56.13
CA GLY A 560 23.31 11.46 -55.89
C GLY A 560 23.80 10.72 -54.65
N SER A 561 25.12 10.60 -54.51
CA SER A 561 25.80 10.06 -53.32
C SER A 561 26.44 11.19 -52.53
N PHE A 562 26.36 11.16 -51.19
CA PHE A 562 27.05 12.11 -50.33
C PHE A 562 27.80 11.42 -49.18
N THR A 563 28.76 12.15 -48.62
CA THR A 563 29.43 11.79 -47.38
C THR A 563 29.30 12.93 -46.38
N ALA A 564 29.06 12.62 -45.11
CA ALA A 564 28.86 13.64 -44.08
C ALA A 564 29.57 13.27 -42.77
N SER A 565 30.06 14.28 -42.07
CA SER A 565 30.46 14.23 -40.66
C SER A 565 29.94 15.49 -39.99
N GLY A 566 29.40 15.39 -38.78
CA GLY A 566 28.76 16.49 -38.07
C GLY A 566 28.37 16.11 -36.64
N GLU A 567 27.98 17.10 -35.85
CA GLU A 567 27.46 16.93 -34.48
C GLU A 567 26.00 17.35 -34.38
#